data_AF-A0A7S4AVP0-F1
#
_entry.id   AF-A0A7S4AVP0-F1
#
_cell.length_a   1.000
_cell.length_b   1.000
_cell.length_c   1.000
_cell.angle_alpha   90.00
_cell.angle_beta   90.00
_cell.angle_gamma   90.00
#
_symmetry.space_group_name_H-M   'P 1'
#
loop_
_entity.id
_entity.type
_entity.pdbx_description
1 polymer ?
#
loop_
_entity_poly.entity_id
_entity_poly.type
_entity_poly.pdbx_seq_one_letter_code
_entity_poly.pdbx_strand_id
1 'polypeptide(L)'
;ATAAATTTTTTTTSATTTMSDQQVLDVVVDTDLLSNQFLVSGDLTRALYDPGATFTDEIDSYTLDQWIKGTSRLFDAGRSKVLLVPGSARVERNSSSNSNSNANS
;
A
#
# COMPACT_ATOMS: atom_id res chain seq x y z
N ALA A 1 35.52 -6.28 15.22
CA ALA A 1 34.23 -6.34 15.93
C ALA A 1 33.14 -6.51 14.89
N THR A 2 32.53 -7.68 14.83
CA THR A 2 31.41 -8.03 13.95
C THR A 2 30.12 -7.55 14.61
N ALA A 3 29.49 -6.51 14.05
CA ALA A 3 28.19 -6.03 14.51
C ALA A 3 27.10 -6.77 13.71
N ALA A 4 26.43 -7.71 14.37
CA ALA A 4 25.22 -8.33 13.87
C ALA A 4 24.11 -7.28 13.84
N ALA A 5 23.54 -7.03 12.66
CA ALA A 5 22.38 -6.18 12.50
C ALA A 5 21.18 -6.91 13.16
N THR A 6 20.77 -6.43 14.32
CA THR A 6 19.55 -6.82 15.00
C THR A 6 18.37 -6.42 14.12
N THR A 7 17.71 -7.40 13.51
CA THR A 7 16.40 -7.25 12.88
C THR A 7 15.39 -6.93 13.97
N THR A 8 15.16 -5.64 14.22
CA THR A 8 14.02 -5.19 15.01
C THR A 8 12.78 -5.38 14.15
N THR A 9 12.10 -6.51 14.34
CA THR A 9 10.72 -6.70 13.90
C THR A 9 9.85 -5.76 14.72
N THR A 10 9.71 -4.52 14.25
CA THR A 10 8.71 -3.60 14.77
C THR A 10 7.36 -4.09 14.26
N THR A 11 6.68 -4.88 15.08
CA THR A 11 5.26 -5.16 14.94
C THR A 11 4.51 -3.84 15.14
N THR A 12 4.41 -3.03 14.09
CA THR A 12 3.60 -1.83 14.12
C THR A 12 2.15 -2.26 14.19
N THR A 13 1.58 -2.13 15.38
CA THR A 13 0.17 -2.35 15.63
C THR A 13 -0.57 -1.13 15.08
N SER A 14 -0.81 -1.10 13.77
CA SER A 14 -1.63 -0.07 13.12
C SER A 14 -3.07 -0.15 13.64
N ALA A 15 -3.65 1.01 13.95
CA ALA A 15 -5.00 1.11 14.47
C ALA A 15 -6.05 0.60 13.45
N THR A 16 -6.59 -0.58 13.74
CA THR A 16 -8.04 -0.84 13.86
C THR A 16 -8.91 -0.59 12.62
N THR A 17 -9.04 -1.59 11.76
CA THR A 17 -10.35 -2.14 11.33
C THR A 17 -10.13 -3.60 10.94
N THR A 18 -10.98 -4.51 11.40
CA THR A 18 -10.97 -5.94 11.02
C THR A 18 -11.44 -6.10 9.57
N MET A 19 -10.74 -5.48 8.62
CA MET A 19 -11.00 -5.63 7.20
C MET A 19 -10.22 -6.83 6.69
N SER A 20 -10.88 -7.65 5.89
CA SER A 20 -10.19 -8.65 5.08
C SER A 20 -9.31 -7.97 4.03
N ASP A 21 -8.27 -8.66 3.57
CA ASP A 21 -7.40 -8.18 2.49
C ASP A 21 -8.20 -7.74 1.26
N GLN A 22 -9.31 -8.41 0.96
CA GLN A 22 -10.19 -8.04 -0.15
C GLN A 22 -10.84 -6.68 0.08
N GLN A 23 -11.33 -6.39 1.28
CA GLN A 23 -11.95 -5.10 1.60
C GLN A 23 -10.93 -3.96 1.54
N VAL A 24 -9.69 -4.21 1.95
CA VAL A 24 -8.61 -3.22 1.81
C VAL A 24 -8.34 -2.95 0.34
N LEU A 25 -8.24 -4.00 -0.49
CA LEU A 25 -8.03 -3.86 -1.93
C LEU A 25 -9.18 -3.09 -2.61
N ASP A 26 -10.42 -3.38 -2.25
CA ASP A 26 -11.59 -2.70 -2.82
C ASP A 26 -11.54 -1.20 -2.50
N VAL A 27 -11.22 -0.80 -1.27
CA VAL A 27 -11.09 0.63 -0.93
C VAL A 27 -9.91 1.27 -1.67
N VAL A 28 -8.74 0.62 -1.71
CA VAL A 28 -7.55 1.17 -2.39
C VAL A 28 -7.80 1.35 -3.89
N VAL A 29 -8.45 0.39 -4.55
CA VAL A 29 -8.69 0.45 -6.01
C VAL A 29 -9.85 1.37 -6.34
N ASP A 30 -11.01 1.19 -5.72
CA ASP A 30 -12.22 1.91 -6.14
C ASP A 30 -12.27 3.33 -5.57
N THR A 31 -11.82 3.51 -4.33
CA THR A 31 -11.85 4.82 -3.66
C THR A 31 -10.58 5.59 -3.97
N ASP A 32 -9.42 5.11 -3.53
CA ASP A 32 -8.19 5.91 -3.62
C ASP A 32 -7.73 6.07 -5.07
N LEU A 33 -7.61 4.97 -5.82
CA LEU A 33 -7.04 4.99 -7.16
C LEU A 33 -7.99 5.62 -8.20
N LEU A 34 -9.27 5.23 -8.18
CA LEU A 34 -10.25 5.65 -9.20
C LEU A 34 -11.03 6.91 -8.84
N SER A 35 -11.57 6.98 -7.62
CA SER A 35 -12.44 8.09 -7.22
C SER A 35 -11.63 9.31 -6.80
N ASN A 36 -10.68 9.13 -5.89
CA ASN A 36 -9.82 10.20 -5.38
C ASN A 36 -8.70 10.54 -6.35
N GLN A 37 -8.38 9.63 -7.27
CA GLN A 37 -7.27 9.78 -8.22
C GLN A 37 -5.97 10.10 -7.49
N PHE A 38 -5.62 9.32 -6.47
CA PHE A 38 -4.54 9.67 -5.52
C PHE A 38 -3.20 9.99 -6.20
N LEU A 39 -2.90 9.38 -7.36
CA LEU A 39 -1.66 9.65 -8.09
C LEU A 39 -1.60 11.08 -8.64
N VAL A 40 -2.75 11.73 -8.81
CA VAL A 40 -2.89 13.09 -9.30
C VAL A 40 -3.19 14.05 -8.15
N SER A 41 -4.05 13.65 -7.20
CA SER A 41 -4.53 14.52 -6.12
C SER A 41 -3.72 14.41 -4.83
N GLY A 42 -2.99 13.31 -4.63
CA GLY A 42 -2.40 12.93 -3.34
C GLY A 42 -3.42 12.50 -2.29
N ASP A 43 -4.70 12.35 -2.64
CA ASP A 43 -5.77 12.07 -1.69
C ASP A 43 -5.93 10.56 -1.45
N LEU A 44 -5.58 10.13 -0.24
CA LEU A 44 -5.61 8.75 0.21
C LEU A 44 -6.55 8.61 1.40
N THR A 45 -7.21 7.46 1.52
CA THR A 45 -7.99 7.09 2.69
C THR A 45 -7.07 6.86 3.89
N ARG A 46 -6.76 7.94 4.61
CA ARG A 46 -5.66 7.99 5.60
C ARG A 46 -5.76 6.94 6.71
N ALA A 47 -6.97 6.48 7.03
CA ALA A 47 -7.23 5.43 8.01
C ALA A 47 -6.65 4.05 7.62
N LEU A 48 -6.42 3.80 6.33
CA LEU A 48 -5.84 2.55 5.84
C LEU A 48 -4.30 2.53 5.89
N TYR A 49 -3.67 3.70 5.98
CA TYR A 49 -2.23 3.83 5.89
C TYR A 49 -1.62 4.13 7.25
N ASP A 50 -0.64 3.32 7.66
CA ASP A 50 0.17 3.58 8.84
C ASP A 50 0.86 4.97 8.72
N PRO A 51 0.72 5.86 9.72
CA PRO A 51 1.47 7.12 9.75
C PRO A 51 2.99 6.96 9.66
N GLY A 52 3.54 5.82 10.11
CA GLY A 52 4.95 5.47 10.00
C GLY A 52 5.35 4.88 8.64
N ALA A 53 4.43 4.72 7.70
CA ALA A 53 4.72 4.18 6.38
C ALA A 53 5.65 5.12 5.59
N THR A 54 6.62 4.50 4.91
CA THR A 54 7.52 5.18 3.98
C THR A 54 7.25 4.72 2.55
N PHE A 55 7.42 5.65 1.61
CA PHE A 55 7.33 5.42 0.18
C PHE A 55 8.73 5.56 -0.40
N THR A 56 9.19 4.56 -1.14
CA THR A 56 10.54 4.56 -1.70
C THR A 56 10.45 4.53 -3.22
N ASP A 57 11.13 5.47 -3.88
CA ASP A 57 11.39 5.42 -5.32
C ASP A 57 12.81 4.91 -5.59
N GLU A 58 13.33 5.05 -6.81
CA GLU A 58 14.67 4.56 -7.16
C GLU A 58 15.81 5.26 -6.40
N ILE A 59 15.57 6.48 -5.91
CA ILE A 59 16.62 7.38 -5.43
C ILE A 59 16.39 7.79 -3.96
N ASP A 60 15.14 7.94 -3.55
CA ASP A 60 14.73 8.57 -2.29
C ASP A 60 13.64 7.79 -1.56
N SER A 61 13.54 8.05 -0.25
CA SER A 61 12.50 7.51 0.62
C SER A 61 11.78 8.66 1.34
N TYR A 62 10.46 8.66 1.25
CA TYR A 62 9.59 9.74 1.70
C TYR A 62 8.66 9.25 2.80
N THR A 63 8.37 10.11 3.76
CA THR A 63 7.23 9.88 4.65
C THR A 63 5.92 10.01 3.88
N LEU A 64 4.84 9.43 4.38
CA LEU A 64 3.53 9.55 3.75
C LEU A 64 3.11 11.02 3.50
N ASP A 65 3.38 11.93 4.43
CA ASP A 65 3.07 13.36 4.24
C ASP A 65 3.92 14.01 3.15
N GLN A 66 5.20 13.63 3.03
CA GLN A 66 6.07 14.09 1.96
C GLN A 66 5.59 13.55 0.60
N TRP A 67 5.20 12.29 0.57
CA TRP A 67 4.67 11.65 -0.63
C TRP A 67 3.36 12.30 -1.08
N ILE A 68 2.39 12.55 -0.19
CA ILE A 68 1.11 13.22 -0.53
C ILE A 68 1.37 14.60 -1.15
N LYS A 69 2.26 15.38 -0.53
CA LYS A 69 2.61 16.73 -1.00
C LYS A 69 3.43 16.71 -2.30
N GLY A 70 4.29 15.72 -2.48
CA GLY A 70 5.11 15.57 -3.69
C GLY A 70 4.26 15.14 -4.87
N THR A 71 3.49 14.07 -4.71
CA THR A 71 2.66 13.44 -5.74
C THR A 71 1.63 14.41 -6.32
N SER A 72 0.94 15.17 -5.48
CA SER A 72 -0.04 16.19 -5.92
C SER A 72 0.56 17.33 -6.76
N ARG A 73 1.88 17.50 -6.77
CA ARG A 73 2.58 18.52 -7.59
C ARG A 73 3.05 17.98 -8.94
N LEU A 74 3.07 16.67 -9.13
CA LEU A 74 3.57 16.06 -10.36
C LEU A 74 2.57 16.16 -11.52
N PHE A 75 1.28 16.28 -11.20
CA PHE A 75 0.20 16.23 -12.17
C PHE A 75 -0.74 17.42 -12.03
N ASP A 76 -1.35 17.81 -13.15
CA ASP A 76 -2.37 18.85 -13.17
C ASP A 76 -3.74 18.20 -12.98
N ALA A 77 -4.38 18.43 -11.85
CA ALA A 77 -5.68 17.83 -11.51
C ALA A 77 -6.80 18.14 -12.52
N GLY A 78 -6.70 19.25 -13.28
CA GLY A 78 -7.68 19.59 -14.33
C GLY A 78 -7.44 18.90 -15.67
N ARG A 79 -6.26 18.28 -15.86
CA ARG A 79 -5.83 17.72 -17.15
C ARG A 79 -5.38 16.26 -17.08
N SER A 80 -4.96 15.80 -15.93
CA SER A 80 -4.50 14.45 -15.67
C SER A 80 -5.63 13.60 -15.11
N LYS A 81 -5.68 12.33 -15.52
CA LYS A 81 -6.69 11.38 -15.07
C LYS A 81 -6.06 10.00 -14.86
N VAL A 82 -6.43 9.33 -13.78
CA VAL A 82 -6.14 7.92 -13.55
C VAL A 82 -7.25 7.09 -14.18
N LEU A 83 -6.87 6.12 -15.00
CA LEU A 83 -7.78 5.18 -15.63
C LEU A 83 -7.27 3.77 -15.40
N LEU A 84 -8.15 2.88 -14.92
CA LEU A 84 -7.87 1.46 -14.90
C LEU A 84 -8.16 0.90 -16.30
N VAL A 85 -7.10 0.56 -17.02
CA VAL A 85 -7.20 -0.02 -18.36
C VAL A 85 -7.41 -1.54 -18.22
N PRO A 86 -8.30 -2.18 -19.01
CA PRO A 86 -8.46 -3.63 -18.96
C PRO A 86 -7.11 -4.35 -19.08
N GLY A 87 -6.80 -5.19 -18.10
CA GLY A 87 -5.54 -5.94 -18.01
C GLY A 87 -4.35 -5.19 -17.40
N SER A 88 -4.49 -3.92 -16.98
CA SER A 88 -3.38 -3.14 -16.39
C SER A 88 -3.12 -3.44 -14.91
N ALA A 89 -4.06 -4.06 -14.22
CA ALA A 89 -3.90 -4.51 -12.84
C ALA A 89 -4.29 -5.98 -12.71
N ARG A 90 -3.57 -6.69 -11.84
CA ARG A 90 -3.86 -8.08 -11.47
C ARG A 90 -3.83 -8.20 -9.96
N VAL A 91 -4.83 -8.88 -9.41
CA VAL A 91 -4.87 -9.22 -7.99
C VAL A 91 -4.20 -10.57 -7.83
N GLU A 92 -2.97 -10.57 -7.31
CA GLU A 92 -2.26 -11.80 -6.97
C GLU A 92 -2.50 -12.12 -5.49
N ARG A 93 -3.19 -13.23 -5.21
CA ARG A 93 -3.40 -13.72 -3.85
C ARG A 93 -2.28 -14.68 -3.50
N ASN A 94 -1.39 -14.30 -2.59
CA ASN A 94 -0.38 -15.21 -2.07
C ASN A 94 -1.08 -16.19 -1.11
N SER A 95 -1.50 -17.34 -1.64
CA SER A 95 -2.11 -18.39 -0.84
C SER A 95 -0.99 -19.17 -0.16
N SER A 96 -0.68 -18.84 1.10
CA SER A 96 0.19 -19.66 1.92
C SER A 96 -0.45 -21.03 2.09
N SER A 97 -0.08 -21.99 1.24
CA SER A 97 -0.44 -23.40 1.37
C SER A 97 0.12 -23.93 2.69
N ASN A 98 -0.70 -23.93 3.74
CA ASN A 98 -0.39 -24.64 4.97
C ASN A 98 -0.52 -26.14 4.71
N SER A 99 0.53 -26.75 4.17
CA SER A 99 0.65 -28.19 4.02
C SER A 99 0.83 -28.81 5.41
N ASN A 100 -0.27 -28.99 6.16
CA ASN A 100 -0.26 -29.80 7.36
C ASN A 100 -0.23 -31.28 6.97
N SER A 101 0.98 -31.80 6.70
CA SER A 101 1.20 -33.23 6.53
C SER A 101 1.20 -33.90 7.92
N ASN A 102 0.02 -34.12 8.49
CA ASN A 102 -0.16 -35.12 9.53
C ASN A 102 -0.64 -36.42 8.88
N ALA A 103 0.30 -37.15 8.28
CA ALA A 103 0.06 -38.52 7.84
C ALA A 103 0.26 -39.45 9.04
N ASN A 104 -0.83 -39.76 9.73
CA ASN A 104 -0.91 -40.88 10.66
C ASN A 104 -1.33 -42.13 9.87
N SER A 105 -0.44 -43.13 9.76
CA SER A 105 -0.74 -44.57 9.65
C SER A 105 0.56 -45.36 9.78
#